data_AF-A0A0B2UUE7-F1
#
_entry.id   AF-A0A0B2UUE7-F1
#
_cell.length_a   1.000
_cell.length_b   1.000
_cell.length_c   1.000
_cell.angle_alpha   90.00
_cell.angle_beta   90.00
_cell.angle_gamma   90.00
#
_symmetry.space_group_name_H-M   'P 1'
#
loop_
_entity.id
_entity.type
_entity.pdbx_description
1 polymer ?
#
loop_
_entity_poly.entity_id
_entity_poly.type
_entity_poly.pdbx_seq_one_letter_code
_entity_poly.pdbx_strand_id
1 'polypeptide(L)'
;MPNGLVKGHAYSITGMRIVNGPRGRTPIMRIRNPWGNEQEWNGPWSDDSREWRSVSEQEKREMGLVFSHDGEFWMSFDDFMRNFEKMEICNLGPDVMDEINQKAGIHPSQNTWSTCTHEGSWIRNQTAGGCRNYIRMY
;
A
#
# COMPACT_ATOMS: atom_id res chain seq x y z
N MET A 1 6.94 11.58 14.18
CA MET A 1 8.24 12.05 13.62
C MET A 1 8.10 13.54 13.28
N PRO A 2 9.18 14.32 13.07
CA PRO A 2 9.05 15.74 12.69
C PRO A 2 8.23 15.99 11.42
N ASN A 3 8.20 14.99 10.52
CA ASN A 3 7.43 14.99 9.28
C ASN A 3 5.97 14.50 9.42
N GLY A 4 5.47 14.36 10.66
CA GLY A 4 4.09 13.94 10.95
C GLY A 4 3.81 12.43 10.93
N LEU A 5 4.69 11.61 10.36
CA LEU A 5 4.51 10.15 10.33
C LEU A 5 4.80 9.47 11.68
N VAL A 6 4.15 8.34 11.93
CA VAL A 6 4.32 7.49 13.12
C VAL A 6 5.17 6.27 12.76
N LYS A 7 6.21 6.00 13.55
CA LYS A 7 7.05 4.81 13.37
C LYS A 7 6.44 3.58 14.03
N GLY A 8 6.75 2.40 13.50
CA GLY A 8 6.30 1.12 14.09
C GLY A 8 4.79 0.91 13.98
N HIS A 9 4.16 1.58 13.01
CA HIS A 9 2.72 1.52 12.76
C HIS A 9 2.43 1.17 11.29
N ALA A 10 1.32 0.48 11.06
CA ALA A 10 0.88 0.08 9.74
C ALA A 10 -0.02 1.15 9.12
N TYR A 11 0.25 1.51 7.87
CA TYR A 11 -0.56 2.42 7.07
C TYR A 11 -1.19 1.66 5.90
N SER A 12 -2.32 2.14 5.40
CA SER A 12 -2.95 1.59 4.19
C SER A 12 -2.69 2.48 2.98
N ILE A 13 -2.32 1.89 1.84
CA ILE A 13 -2.29 2.60 0.56
C ILE A 13 -3.69 2.51 -0.05
N THR A 14 -4.35 3.64 -0.24
CA THR A 14 -5.75 3.73 -0.70
C THR A 14 -5.88 4.31 -2.12
N GLY A 15 -4.77 4.67 -2.75
CA GLY A 15 -4.76 5.19 -4.11
C GLY A 15 -3.38 5.50 -4.64
N MET A 16 -3.25 5.50 -5.97
CA MET A 16 -2.05 5.93 -6.69
C MET A 16 -2.45 6.71 -7.93
N ARG A 17 -1.73 7.79 -8.22
CA ARG A 17 -1.95 8.65 -9.39
C ARG A 17 -0.62 9.20 -9.91
N ILE A 18 -0.61 9.57 -11.19
CA ILE A 18 0.48 10.36 -11.76
C ILE A 18 -0.11 11.71 -12.13
N VAL A 19 0.39 12.77 -11.51
CA VAL A 19 -0.10 14.14 -11.70
C VAL A 19 0.95 15.02 -12.36
N ASN A 20 0.53 16.13 -12.95
CA ASN A 20 1.45 17.15 -13.44
C ASN A 20 1.91 18.06 -12.28
N GLY A 21 2.96 17.61 -11.59
CA GLY A 21 3.58 18.33 -10.48
C GLY A 21 4.54 19.44 -10.92
N PRO A 22 5.12 20.19 -9.98
CA PRO A 22 6.09 21.25 -10.27
C PRO A 22 7.35 20.79 -11.01
N ARG A 23 7.67 19.49 -10.92
CA ARG A 23 8.82 18.84 -11.59
C ARG A 23 8.42 17.99 -12.79
N GLY A 24 7.20 18.17 -13.31
CA GLY A 24 6.61 17.35 -14.36
C GLY A 24 5.79 16.18 -13.81
N ARG A 25 5.65 15.12 -14.59
CA ARG A 25 4.85 13.94 -14.22
C ARG A 25 5.39 13.31 -12.93
N THR A 26 4.61 13.42 -11.87
CA THR A 26 4.99 13.01 -10.52
C THR A 26 4.07 11.89 -10.04
N PRO A 27 4.60 10.69 -9.73
CA PRO A 27 3.83 9.63 -9.09
C PRO A 27 3.59 9.99 -7.61
N ILE A 28 2.32 9.97 -7.22
CA ILE A 28 1.87 10.24 -5.86
C ILE A 28 1.01 9.08 -5.35
N MET A 29 1.09 8.84 -4.05
CA MET A 29 0.36 7.78 -3.35
C MET A 29 -0.52 8.40 -2.29
N ARG A 30 -1.73 7.87 -2.15
CA ARG A 30 -2.66 8.20 -1.07
C ARG A 30 -2.52 7.16 0.03
N ILE A 31 -2.23 7.63 1.23
CA ILE A 31 -1.90 6.81 2.39
C ILE A 31 -2.83 7.19 3.52
N ARG A 32 -3.37 6.19 4.23
CA ARG A 32 -4.27 6.37 5.35
C ARG A 32 -3.68 5.81 6.64
N ASN A 33 -3.66 6.64 7.66
CA ASN A 33 -3.45 6.27 9.05
C ASN A 33 -4.76 5.71 9.63
N PRO A 34 -4.84 4.43 10.00
CA PRO A 34 -6.06 3.82 10.52
C PRO A 34 -6.50 4.37 11.88
N TRP A 35 -5.62 5.04 12.62
CA TRP A 35 -5.96 5.65 13.90
C TRP A 35 -6.69 6.99 13.78
N GLY A 36 -6.82 7.54 12.57
CA GLY A 36 -7.68 8.71 12.28
C GLY A 36 -7.38 9.95 13.12
N ASN A 37 -6.17 10.04 13.65
CA ASN A 37 -5.72 11.11 14.53
C ASN A 37 -4.87 12.13 13.75
N GLU A 38 -4.75 13.34 14.32
CA GLU A 38 -4.12 14.57 13.79
C GLU A 38 -2.66 14.45 13.28
N GLN A 39 -2.09 13.25 13.22
CA GLN A 39 -0.76 12.99 12.70
C GLN A 39 -0.81 12.55 11.24
N GLU A 40 -0.76 13.55 10.38
CA GLU A 40 -0.67 13.41 8.94
C GLU A 40 0.70 13.86 8.43
N TRP A 41 1.05 13.38 7.24
CA TRP A 41 2.22 13.86 6.53
C TRP A 41 2.16 15.37 6.33
N ASN A 42 3.21 16.08 6.72
CA ASN A 42 3.32 17.54 6.59
C ASN A 42 4.39 17.99 5.57
N GLY A 43 4.84 17.07 4.71
CA GLY A 43 5.81 17.33 3.65
C GLY A 43 5.17 17.63 2.29
N PRO A 44 5.93 17.53 1.19
CA PRO A 44 5.41 17.69 -0.17
C PRO A 44 4.19 16.81 -0.45
N TRP A 45 3.15 17.39 -1.04
CA TRP A 45 1.84 16.78 -1.33
C TRP A 45 0.93 16.52 -0.11
N SER A 46 1.31 16.98 1.09
CA SER A 46 0.37 17.12 2.21
C SER A 46 -0.82 18.02 1.88
N ASP A 47 -1.83 18.04 2.73
CA ASP A 47 -3.07 18.79 2.47
C ASP A 47 -2.83 20.30 2.25
N ASP A 48 -1.91 20.90 3.00
CA ASP A 48 -1.55 22.32 2.88
C ASP A 48 -0.41 22.58 1.86
N SER A 49 -0.02 21.57 1.09
CA SER A 49 1.17 21.63 0.23
C SER A 49 0.98 22.52 -1.00
N ARG A 50 2.04 23.27 -1.34
CA ARG A 50 2.03 24.22 -2.47
C ARG A 50 2.01 23.54 -3.83
N GLU A 51 2.45 22.29 -3.86
CA GLU A 51 2.53 21.39 -5.00
C GLU A 51 1.16 21.23 -5.66
N TRP A 52 0.07 21.26 -4.88
CA TRP A 52 -1.29 21.25 -5.39
C TRP A 52 -1.63 22.44 -6.29
N ARG A 53 -0.87 23.53 -6.26
CA ARG A 53 -1.08 24.68 -7.15
C ARG A 53 -0.75 24.37 -8.61
N SER A 54 0.07 23.37 -8.90
CA SER A 54 0.36 22.97 -10.28
C SER A 54 -0.68 22.01 -10.86
N VAL A 55 -1.52 21.42 -10.01
CA VAL A 55 -2.56 20.47 -10.40
C VAL A 55 -3.86 21.23 -10.67
N SER A 56 -4.52 20.92 -11.79
CA SER A 56 -5.77 21.61 -12.17
C SER A 56 -6.92 21.25 -11.21
N GLU A 57 -7.88 22.16 -11.03
CA GLU A 57 -9.06 21.88 -10.19
C GLU A 57 -9.90 20.71 -10.71
N GLN A 58 -9.90 20.48 -12.03
CA GLN A 58 -10.55 19.31 -12.62
C GLN A 58 -9.85 18.02 -12.17
N GLU A 59 -8.53 17.95 -12.28
CA GLU A 59 -7.75 16.78 -11.87
C GLU A 59 -7.90 16.52 -10.37
N LYS A 60 -7.93 17.56 -9.52
CA LYS A 60 -8.21 17.42 -8.08
C LYS A 60 -9.59 16.81 -7.79
N ARG A 61 -10.62 17.24 -8.52
CA ARG A 61 -11.98 16.69 -8.39
C ARG A 61 -12.04 15.23 -8.85
N GLU A 62 -11.41 14.90 -9.97
CA GLU A 62 -11.32 13.54 -10.49
C GLU A 62 -10.56 12.60 -9.54
N MET A 63 -9.57 13.14 -8.81
CA MET A 63 -8.86 12.41 -7.75
C MET A 63 -9.70 12.22 -6.48
N GLY A 64 -10.83 12.91 -6.35
CA GLY A 64 -11.60 12.95 -5.10
C GLY A 64 -10.79 13.53 -3.96
N LEU A 65 -9.95 14.55 -4.23
CA LEU A 65 -9.08 15.16 -3.24
C LEU A 65 -9.95 15.84 -2.16
N VAL A 66 -9.80 15.37 -0.92
CA VAL A 66 -10.44 15.95 0.26
C VAL A 66 -9.30 16.43 1.15
N PHE A 67 -9.30 17.73 1.46
CA PHE A 67 -8.39 18.30 2.46
C PHE A 67 -9.10 18.24 3.81
N SER A 68 -8.78 17.25 4.61
CA SER A 68 -9.44 16.97 5.88
C SER A 68 -8.48 16.24 6.80
N HIS A 69 -8.49 16.61 8.08
CA HIS A 69 -7.70 15.92 9.10
C HIS A 69 -8.36 14.59 9.51
N ASP A 70 -8.43 13.63 8.59
CA ASP A 70 -9.05 12.31 8.79
C ASP A 70 -8.03 11.15 8.81
N GLY A 71 -6.75 11.48 8.76
CA GLY A 71 -5.63 10.56 8.70
C GLY A 71 -5.27 10.11 7.29
N GLU A 72 -5.96 10.57 6.24
CA GLU A 72 -5.60 10.31 4.83
C GLU A 72 -4.79 11.48 4.25
N PHE A 73 -3.66 11.18 3.63
CA PHE A 73 -2.79 12.18 3.02
C PHE A 73 -2.16 11.66 1.73
N TRP A 74 -1.70 12.58 0.88
CA TRP A 74 -0.89 12.25 -0.28
C TRP A 74 0.60 12.49 -0.02
N MET A 75 1.45 11.69 -0.65
CA MET A 75 2.88 11.92 -0.72
C MET A 75 3.46 11.46 -2.06
N SER A 76 4.65 11.93 -2.41
CA SER A 76 5.34 11.42 -3.59
C SER A 76 5.81 9.98 -3.37
N PHE A 77 5.90 9.20 -4.44
CA PHE A 77 6.50 7.86 -4.37
C PHE A 77 7.94 7.89 -3.84
N ASP A 78 8.71 8.92 -4.18
CA ASP A 78 10.07 9.11 -3.67
C ASP A 78 10.10 9.31 -2.16
N ASP A 79 9.15 10.09 -1.61
CA ASP A 79 9.01 10.28 -0.17
C ASP A 79 8.54 9.00 0.51
N PHE A 80 7.64 8.24 -0.11
CA PHE A 80 7.26 6.92 0.39
C PHE A 80 8.50 6.01 0.54
N MET A 81 9.32 5.89 -0.50
CA MET A 81 10.54 5.07 -0.49
C MET A 81 11.57 5.53 0.55
N ARG A 82 11.59 6.81 0.92
CA ARG A 82 12.49 7.36 1.94
C ARG A 82 11.99 7.16 3.37
N ASN A 83 10.68 7.03 3.56
CA ASN A 83 10.05 7.03 4.88
C ASN A 83 9.49 5.66 5.31
N PHE A 84 9.19 4.77 4.37
CA PHE A 84 8.65 3.44 4.63
C PHE A 84 9.66 2.35 4.29
N GLU A 85 9.85 1.40 5.21
CA GLU A 85 10.81 0.29 5.06
C GLU A 85 10.19 -0.95 4.40
N LYS A 86 8.88 -1.17 4.62
CA LYS A 86 8.18 -2.37 4.18
C LYS A 86 6.85 -2.01 3.53
N MET A 87 6.56 -2.67 2.41
CA MET A 87 5.26 -2.65 1.75
C MET A 87 4.77 -4.10 1.64
N GLU A 88 3.52 -4.34 2.04
CA GLU A 88 2.88 -5.65 1.96
C GLU A 88 1.68 -5.55 1.02
N ILE A 89 1.63 -6.46 0.04
CA ILE A 89 0.49 -6.62 -0.86
C ILE A 89 -0.05 -8.03 -0.65
N CYS A 90 -1.26 -8.12 -0.11
CA CYS A 90 -1.96 -9.38 0.06
C CYS A 90 -3.09 -9.44 -0.96
N ASN A 91 -2.86 -10.19 -2.04
CA ASN A 91 -3.91 -10.50 -2.98
C ASN A 91 -4.84 -11.55 -2.37
N LEU A 92 -6.13 -11.44 -2.67
CA LEU A 92 -7.07 -12.52 -2.39
C LEU A 92 -6.81 -13.70 -3.35
N GLY A 93 -7.40 -14.85 -3.04
CA GLY A 93 -7.34 -16.00 -3.94
C GLY A 93 -7.78 -15.62 -5.36
N PRO A 94 -7.30 -16.34 -6.38
CA PRO A 94 -7.55 -16.02 -7.78
C PRO A 94 -9.03 -15.79 -8.08
N ASP A 95 -9.91 -16.61 -7.49
CA ASP A 95 -11.36 -16.53 -7.66
C ASP A 95 -11.93 -15.17 -7.22
N VAL A 96 -11.43 -14.61 -6.12
CA VAL A 96 -11.91 -13.32 -5.60
C VAL A 96 -11.30 -12.15 -6.40
N MET A 97 -10.07 -12.31 -6.88
CA MET A 97 -9.45 -11.33 -7.77
C MET A 97 -10.19 -11.24 -9.11
N ASP A 98 -10.67 -12.36 -9.65
CA ASP A 98 -11.48 -12.38 -10.86
C ASP A 98 -12.82 -11.66 -10.66
N GLU A 99 -13.50 -11.88 -9.52
CA GLU A 99 -14.70 -11.12 -9.17
C GLU A 99 -14.44 -9.61 -9.03
N ILE A 100 -13.34 -9.22 -8.39
CA ILE A 100 -12.95 -7.82 -8.22
C ILE A 100 -12.65 -7.18 -9.58
N ASN A 101 -11.89 -7.87 -10.44
CA ASN A 101 -11.58 -7.41 -11.78
C ASN A 101 -12.85 -7.20 -12.60
N GLN A 102 -13.79 -8.15 -12.54
CA GLN A 102 -15.09 -8.03 -13.21
C GLN A 102 -15.90 -6.85 -12.67
N LYS A 103 -15.98 -6.66 -11.35
CA LYS A 103 -16.68 -5.53 -10.72
C LYS A 103 -16.02 -4.17 -11.02
N ALA A 104 -14.69 -4.15 -11.16
CA ALA A 104 -13.92 -2.95 -11.46
C ALA A 104 -13.80 -2.65 -12.97
N GLY A 105 -14.34 -3.51 -13.85
CA GLY A 105 -14.22 -3.37 -15.30
C GLY A 105 -12.79 -3.56 -15.83
N ILE A 106 -11.94 -4.24 -15.07
CA ILE A 106 -10.54 -4.51 -15.43
C ILE A 106 -10.47 -5.88 -16.11
N HIS A 107 -9.95 -5.93 -17.33
CA HIS A 107 -9.64 -7.19 -18.01
C HIS A 107 -8.13 -7.45 -17.94
N PRO A 108 -7.65 -8.29 -17.01
CA PRO A 108 -6.22 -8.53 -16.86
C PRO A 108 -5.66 -9.26 -18.08
N SER A 109 -4.53 -8.77 -18.60
CA SER A 109 -3.76 -9.45 -19.62
C SER A 109 -2.94 -10.60 -18.98
N GLN A 110 -3.45 -11.82 -19.12
CA GLN A 110 -2.69 -13.08 -19.14
C GLN A 110 -1.94 -13.61 -17.89
N ASN A 111 -2.09 -13.09 -16.68
CA ASN A 111 -1.46 -13.70 -15.49
C ASN A 111 -2.49 -14.08 -14.42
N THR A 112 -3.01 -15.30 -14.49
CA THR A 112 -3.81 -15.88 -13.40
C THR A 112 -2.89 -16.52 -12.38
N TRP A 113 -3.18 -16.31 -11.09
CA TRP A 113 -2.48 -16.98 -10.00
C TRP A 113 -3.04 -18.38 -9.80
N SER A 114 -2.19 -19.41 -9.74
CA SER A 114 -2.60 -20.76 -9.38
C SER A 114 -2.30 -21.01 -7.90
N THR A 115 -3.31 -21.40 -7.12
CA THR A 115 -3.15 -21.75 -5.70
C THR A 115 -3.17 -23.26 -5.52
N CYS A 116 -2.20 -23.79 -4.77
CA CYS A 116 -2.16 -25.18 -4.33
C CYS A 116 -2.05 -25.21 -2.80
N THR A 117 -2.98 -25.88 -2.14
CA THR A 117 -3.00 -26.00 -0.68
C THR A 117 -2.70 -27.44 -0.29
N HIS A 118 -1.76 -27.62 0.64
CA HIS A 118 -1.45 -28.90 1.24
C HIS A 118 -1.67 -28.83 2.75
N GLU A 119 -2.34 -29.83 3.30
CA GLU A 119 -2.53 -29.96 4.73
C GLU A 119 -1.52 -30.95 5.32
N GLY A 120 -0.97 -30.62 6.47
CA GLY A 120 0.01 -31.45 7.18
C GLY A 120 0.08 -31.09 8.66
N SER A 121 0.69 -31.96 9.45
CA SER A 121 0.87 -31.74 10.89
C SER A 121 2.28 -32.11 11.35
N TRP A 122 2.77 -31.39 12.35
CA TRP A 122 4.01 -31.73 13.05
C TRP A 122 3.68 -32.55 14.29
N ILE A 123 3.96 -33.85 14.22
CA ILE A 123 3.74 -34.80 15.29
C ILE A 123 5.10 -35.12 15.91
N ARG A 124 5.22 -34.94 17.23
CA ARG A 124 6.43 -35.26 17.99
C ARG A 124 6.87 -36.69 17.69
N ASN A 125 8.17 -36.88 17.44
CA ASN A 125 8.81 -38.17 17.11
C ASN A 125 8.30 -38.85 15.82
N GLN A 126 7.57 -38.14 14.96
CA GLN A 126 7.17 -38.65 13.63
C GLN A 126 7.53 -37.65 12.54
N THR A 127 6.82 -36.52 12.48
CA THR A 127 6.94 -35.53 11.40
C THR A 127 7.53 -34.19 11.86
N ALA A 128 7.78 -34.02 13.16
CA ALA A 128 8.35 -32.80 13.75
C ALA A 128 9.90 -32.80 13.76
N GLY A 129 10.54 -32.85 12.59
CA GLY A 129 12.01 -32.99 12.47
C GLY A 129 12.85 -31.73 12.61
N GLY A 130 12.22 -30.57 12.79
CA GLY A 130 12.91 -29.30 12.86
C GLY A 130 13.43 -28.80 11.50
N CYS A 131 14.21 -27.73 11.52
CA CYS A 131 14.77 -27.12 10.31
C CYS A 131 16.04 -27.84 9.82
N ARG A 132 16.57 -27.43 8.66
CA ARG A 132 17.77 -28.00 8.02
C ARG A 132 19.02 -28.07 8.92
N ASN A 133 19.06 -27.35 10.03
CA ASN A 133 20.19 -27.41 10.97
C ASN A 133 20.24 -28.72 11.78
N TYR A 134 19.17 -29.52 11.76
CA TYR A 134 19.02 -30.75 12.57
C TYR A 134 19.15 -32.05 11.74
N ILE A 135 20.06 -32.09 10.76
CA ILE A 135 20.24 -33.24 9.84
C ILE A 135 20.62 -34.55 10.57
N ARG A 136 21.18 -34.48 11.79
CA ARG A 136 21.64 -35.64 12.56
C ARG A 136 20.69 -36.07 13.69
N MET A 137 19.46 -35.55 13.74
CA MET A 137 18.49 -35.89 14.79
C MET A 137 17.68 -37.16 14.52
N TYR A 138 18.18 -38.07 13.68
CA TYR A 138 17.60 -39.37 13.39
C TYR A 138 18.69 -40.43 13.28
#